data_AF-A0A151SDA7-F1
#
_entry.id   AF-A0A151SDA7-F1
#
_cell.length_a   1.000
_cell.length_b   1.000
_cell.length_c   1.000
_cell.angle_alpha   90.00
_cell.angle_beta   90.00
_cell.angle_gamma   90.00
#
_symmetry.space_group_name_H-M   'P 1'
#
loop_
_entity.id
_entity.type
_entity.pdbx_description
1 polymer ?
#
loop_
_entity_poly.entity_id
_entity_poly.type
_entity_poly.pdbx_seq_one_letter_code
_entity_poly.pdbx_strand_id
1 'polypeptide(L)' 'MRGTVVDPSKVKVILEWKTPKLVFEIRSFLDLASYYRRFIEDFSRLALSLTKLTKKVLASVWDVS' A
#
# COMPACT_ATOMS: atom_id res chain seq x y z
N MET A 1 -10.58 15.73 -22.99
CA MET A 1 -10.59 15.05 -21.68
C MET A 1 -9.56 15.71 -20.78
N ARG A 2 -9.96 16.38 -19.69
CA ARG A 2 -8.99 16.94 -18.73
C ARG A 2 -8.45 15.78 -17.90
N GLY A 3 -7.29 15.26 -18.27
CA GLY A 3 -6.59 14.28 -17.47
C GLY A 3 -6.30 14.90 -16.11
N THR A 4 -6.81 14.29 -15.05
CA THR A 4 -6.53 14.69 -13.67
C THR A 4 -5.05 14.42 -13.41
N VAL A 5 -4.21 15.42 -13.67
CA VAL A 5 -2.79 15.36 -13.32
C VAL A 5 -2.75 15.33 -11.80
N VAL A 6 -2.41 14.17 -11.24
CA VAL A 6 -2.19 14.06 -9.80
C VAL A 6 -1.03 14.96 -9.45
N ASP A 7 -1.23 15.80 -8.44
CA ASP A 7 -0.17 16.64 -7.88
C ASP A 7 1.04 15.75 -7.52
N PRO A 8 2.23 15.99 -8.12
CA PRO A 8 3.45 15.25 -7.83
C PRO A 8 3.77 15.20 -6.34
N SER A 9 3.38 16.22 -5.57
CA SER A 9 3.55 16.30 -4.12
C SER A 9 2.81 15.18 -3.39
N LYS A 10 1.66 14.73 -3.91
CA LYS A 10 0.89 13.63 -3.32
C LYS A 10 1.52 12.27 -3.59
N VAL A 11 2.12 12.09 -4.76
CA VAL A 11 2.88 10.87 -5.09
C VAL A 11 4.17 10.82 -4.28
N LYS A 12 4.83 11.96 -4.08
CA LYS A 12 6.04 12.08 -3.26
C LYS A 12 5.84 11.59 -1.83
N VAL A 13 4.69 11.87 -1.21
CA VAL A 13 4.37 11.37 0.15
C VAL A 13 4.31 9.84 0.21
N ILE A 14 3.84 9.17 -0.85
CA ILE A 14 3.81 7.70 -0.94
C ILE A 14 5.21 7.15 -1.16
N LEU A 15 6.04 7.83 -1.97
CA LEU A 15 7.43 7.44 -2.24
C LEU A 15 8.34 7.64 -1.03
N GLU A 16 8.13 8.69 -0.23
CA GLU A 16 8.87 8.99 0.99
C GLU A 16 8.30 8.27 2.22
N TRP A 17 7.26 7.45 2.04
CA TRP A 17 6.67 6.71 3.14
C TRP A 17 7.71 5.77 3.76
N LYS A 18 7.93 5.90 5.07
CA LYS A 18 8.89 5.05 5.79
C LYS A 18 8.48 3.59 5.68
N THR A 19 9.46 2.70 5.55
CA THR A 19 9.20 1.26 5.50
C THR A 19 8.34 0.84 6.70
N PRO A 20 7.09 0.40 6.46
CA PRO A 20 6.19 0.03 7.54
C PRO A 20 6.74 -1.19 8.28
N LYS A 21 6.70 -1.16 9.61
CA LYS A 21 7.18 -2.25 10.46
C LYS A 21 6.02 -3.08 11.02
N LEU A 22 4.82 -2.50 11.03
CA LEU A 22 3.64 -3.08 11.64
C LEU A 22 2.55 -3.37 10.60
N VAL A 23 1.77 -4.41 10.86
CA VAL A 23 0.71 -4.90 9.95
C VAL A 23 -0.33 -3.82 9.66
N PHE A 24 -0.68 -3.00 10.66
CA PHE A 24 -1.66 -1.93 10.49
C PHE A 24 -1.11 -0.82 9.59
N GLU A 25 0.19 -0.49 9.67
CA GLU A 25 0.83 0.51 8.81
C GLU A 25 0.83 0.07 7.34
N ILE A 26 1.07 -1.23 7.09
CA ILE A 26 0.96 -1.81 5.73
C ILE A 26 -0.46 -1.66 5.20
N ARG A 27 -1.48 -1.90 6.04
CA ARG A 27 -2.89 -1.77 5.66
C ARG A 27 -3.26 -0.31 5.35
N SER A 28 -2.86 0.62 6.22
CA SER A 28 -3.06 2.06 5.99
C SER A 28 -2.34 2.56 4.74
N PHE A 29 -1.12 2.07 4.47
CA PHE A 29 -0.40 2.38 3.24
C PHE A 29 -1.15 1.88 2.00
N LEU A 30 -1.65 0.64 2.02
CA LEU A 30 -2.41 0.06 0.91
C LEU A 30 -3.71 0.85 0.64
N ASP A 31 -4.41 1.27 1.69
CA ASP A 31 -5.62 2.09 1.55
C ASP A 31 -5.30 3.45 0.92
N LEU A 32 -4.26 4.13 1.40
CA LEU A 32 -3.81 5.41 0.85
C LEU A 32 -3.34 5.28 -0.61
N ALA A 33 -2.55 4.26 -0.91
CA ALA A 33 -1.99 4.05 -2.23
C ALA A 33 -3.02 3.56 -3.26
N SER A 34 -4.15 2.99 -2.80
CA SER A 34 -5.26 2.56 -3.67
C SER A 34 -5.83 3.70 -4.52
N TYR A 35 -5.84 4.92 -3.98
CA TYR A 35 -6.30 6.13 -4.69
C TYR A 35 -5.41 6.46 -5.89
N TYR A 36 -4.10 6.15 -5.78
CA TYR A 36 -3.10 6.47 -6.79
C TYR A 36 -2.76 5.28 -7.70
N ARG A 37 -3.45 4.14 -7.56
CA ARG A 37 -3.16 2.90 -8.31
C ARG A 37 -3.12 3.05 -9.83
N ARG A 38 -3.84 4.04 -10.38
CA ARG A 38 -3.90 4.33 -11.83
C ARG A 38 -2.65 5.04 -12.36
N PHE A 39 -1.84 5.59 -11.46
CA PHE A 39 -0.66 6.40 -11.77
C PHE A 39 0.64 5.72 -11.34
N ILE A 40 0.55 4.56 -10.69
CA ILE A 40 1.68 3.76 -10.24
C ILE A 40 1.74 2.52 -11.13
N GLU A 41 2.78 2.45 -11.95
CA GLU A 41 3.03 1.26 -12.78
C GLU A 41 3.20 0.03 -11.87
N ASP A 42 2.63 -1.10 -12.29
CA ASP A 42 2.69 -2.36 -11.55
C ASP A 42 2.16 -2.34 -10.10
N PHE A 43 1.31 -1.36 -9.75
CA PHE A 43 0.74 -1.25 -8.40
C PHE A 43 0.13 -2.57 -7.90
N SER A 44 -0.59 -3.28 -8.75
CA SER A 44 -1.22 -4.57 -8.40
C SER A 44 -0.19 -5.61 -7.94
N ARG A 45 1.01 -5.65 -8.54
CA ARG A 45 2.09 -6.58 -8.16
C ARG A 45 2.66 -6.23 -6.78
N LEU A 46 2.89 -4.93 -6.54
CA LEU A 46 3.36 -4.44 -5.23
C LEU A 46 2.33 -4.68 -4.13
N ALA A 47 1.07 -4.34 -4.39
CA ALA A 47 -0.04 -4.52 -3.46
C ALA A 47 -0.26 -6.00 -3.11
N LEU A 48 -0.09 -6.91 -4.08
CA LEU A 48 -0.20 -8.35 -3.85
C LEU A 48 0.87 -8.87 -2.88
N SER A 49 2.12 -8.46 -3.07
CA SER A 49 3.24 -8.85 -2.18
C SER A 49 3.03 -8.35 -0.76
N LEU A 50 2.61 -7.09 -0.61
CA LEU A 50 2.29 -6.51 0.70
C LEU A 50 1.08 -7.21 1.34
N THR A 51 0.01 -7.47 0.59
CA THR A 51 -1.18 -8.18 1.11
C THR A 51 -0.85 -9.60 1.56
N LYS A 52 0.04 -10.32 0.86
CA LYS A 52 0.51 -11.64 1.27
C LYS A 52 1.30 -11.58 2.58
N LEU A 53 2.17 -10.57 2.74
CA LEU A 53 2.87 -10.29 4.00
C LEU A 53 1.87 -10.04 5.14
N THR A 54 0.88 -9.17 4.93
CA THR A 54 -0.15 -8.85 5.93
C THR A 54 -0.96 -10.10 6.31
N LYS A 55 -1.35 -10.93 5.34
CA LYS A 55 -2.08 -12.19 5.60
C LYS A 55 -1.25 -13.22 6.36
N LYS A 56 0.05 -13.33 6.07
CA LYS A 56 0.95 -14.23 6.80
C LYS A 56 1.11 -13.81 8.25
N VAL A 57 1.29 -12.50 8.51
CA VAL A 57 1.36 -12.01 9.90
C VAL A 57 0.02 -12.14 10.60
N LEU A 58 -1.09 -11.87 9.90
CA LEU A 58 -2.42 -12.05 10.46
C LEU A 58 -2.62 -13.53 10.84
N ALA A 59 -2.37 -14.48 9.94
CA ALA A 59 -2.45 -15.92 10.23
C ALA A 59 -1.57 -16.34 11.42
N SER A 60 -0.41 -15.72 11.60
CA SER A 60 0.47 -15.95 12.76
C SER A 60 -0.08 -15.42 14.08
N VAL A 61 -1.05 -14.49 14.05
CA VAL A 61 -1.75 -13.96 15.24
C VAL A 61 -3.02 -14.77 15.57
N TRP A 62 -3.54 -15.56 14.62
CA TRP A 62 -4.71 -16.43 14.85
C TRP A 62 -4.36 -17.87 15.25
N ASP A 63 -3.07 -18.24 15.30
CA ASP A 63 -2.59 -19.52 15.86
C ASP A 63 -2.33 -19.41 17.38
N VAL A 64 -3.29 -18.83 18.09
CA VAL A 64 -3.40 -18.87 19.55
C VAL A 64 -4.85 -19.07 19.90
N SER A 65 -5.39 -20.24 19.57
CA SER A 65 -6.55 -20.81 20.25
C SER A 65 -6.58 -22.32 20.12
#